data_AF-A0A2E3NKW5-F1
#
_entry.id   AF-A0A2E3NKW5-F1
#
_cell.length_a   1.000
_cell.length_b   1.000
_cell.length_c   1.000
_cell.angle_alpha   90.00
_cell.angle_beta   90.00
_cell.angle_gamma   90.00
#
_symmetry.space_group_name_H-M   'P 1'
#
loop_
_entity.id
_entity.type
_entity.pdbx_description
1 polymer ?
#
loop_
_entity_poly.entity_id
_entity_poly.type
_entity_poly.pdbx_seq_one_letter_code
_entity_poly.pdbx_strand_id
1 'polypeptide(L)'
;MYAGNTGLKHPLVSPVYADFEPGFPPSLLSSGTRDLLLSCTVRLHRALREAGVDAELHVFDAMWHGASNMPEMADLRRETLVFLQEHVGPAQ
;
A
#
# COMPACT_ATOMS: atom_id res chain seq x y z
N MET A 1 -0.43 -15.67 19.25
CA MET A 1 -1.08 -15.48 17.93
C MET A 1 -1.48 -14.02 17.81
N TYR A 2 -1.21 -13.35 16.68
CA TYR A 2 -1.43 -11.91 16.49
C TYR A 2 -2.86 -11.46 16.83
N ALA A 3 -3.88 -12.17 16.33
CA ALA A 3 -5.28 -11.75 16.49
C ALA A 3 -5.92 -12.10 17.86
N GLY A 4 -5.27 -12.92 18.70
CA GLY A 4 -5.85 -13.36 19.98
C GLY A 4 -7.27 -13.92 19.82
N ASN A 5 -8.24 -13.32 20.51
CA ASN A 5 -9.67 -13.64 20.44
C ASN A 5 -10.44 -12.79 19.42
N THR A 6 -9.76 -11.87 18.73
CA THR A 6 -10.37 -11.00 17.73
C THR A 6 -10.49 -11.73 16.40
N GLY A 7 -11.64 -11.61 15.73
CA GLY A 7 -11.86 -12.21 14.42
C GLY A 7 -10.88 -11.70 13.37
N LEU A 8 -10.43 -12.57 12.47
CA LEU A 8 -9.44 -12.22 11.43
C LEU A 8 -9.91 -11.12 10.46
N LYS A 9 -11.22 -10.93 10.31
CA LYS A 9 -11.79 -9.87 9.48
C LYS A 9 -12.03 -8.55 10.23
N HIS A 10 -11.67 -8.47 11.50
CA HIS A 10 -11.82 -7.24 12.26
C HIS A 10 -10.94 -6.13 11.62
N PRO A 11 -11.44 -4.91 11.36
CA PRO A 11 -10.71 -3.86 10.66
C PRO A 11 -9.33 -3.53 11.23
N LEU A 12 -9.22 -3.51 12.57
CA LEU A 12 -7.94 -3.28 13.26
C LEU A 12 -6.95 -4.45 13.19
N VAL A 13 -7.40 -5.63 12.75
CA VAL A 13 -6.57 -6.83 12.51
C VAL A 13 -6.24 -6.98 11.02
N SER A 14 -7.20 -6.67 10.15
CA SER A 14 -7.04 -6.73 8.70
C SER A 14 -7.66 -5.47 8.07
N PRO A 15 -6.86 -4.39 7.88
CA PRO A 15 -7.34 -3.10 7.37
C PRO A 15 -7.99 -3.13 5.99
N VAL A 16 -7.80 -4.20 5.22
CA VAL A 16 -8.53 -4.41 3.96
C VAL A 16 -10.07 -4.50 4.15
N TYR A 17 -10.54 -4.68 5.39
CA TYR A 17 -11.95 -4.65 5.76
C TYR A 17 -12.34 -3.36 6.51
N ALA A 18 -11.44 -2.39 6.64
CA ALA A 18 -11.77 -1.11 7.25
C ALA A 18 -12.63 -0.26 6.31
N ASP A 19 -13.41 0.62 6.92
CA ASP A 19 -14.04 1.73 6.23
C ASP A 19 -13.03 2.90 6.24
N PHE A 20 -12.64 3.37 5.05
CA PHE A 20 -11.69 4.47 4.92
C PHE A 20 -12.47 5.78 4.93
N GLU A 21 -12.54 6.41 6.10
CA GLU A 21 -13.31 7.65 6.25
C GLU A 21 -12.78 8.78 5.34
N PRO A 22 -13.66 9.70 4.91
CA PRO A 22 -13.25 10.93 4.25
C PRO A 22 -12.20 11.67 5.10
N GLY A 23 -11.00 11.84 4.55
CA GLY A 23 -9.85 12.41 5.26
C GLY A 23 -8.70 11.44 5.49
N PHE A 24 -8.83 10.17 5.09
CA PHE A 24 -7.68 9.29 5.00
C PHE A 24 -6.63 9.89 4.03
N PRO A 25 -5.33 9.90 4.39
CA PRO A 25 -4.33 10.56 3.57
C PRO A 25 -4.14 9.85 2.22
N PRO A 26 -3.70 10.59 1.19
CA PRO A 26 -3.19 10.00 -0.04
C PRO A 26 -2.24 8.85 0.28
N SER A 27 -2.32 7.76 -0.48
CA SER A 27 -1.60 6.52 -0.18
C SER A 27 -0.87 5.96 -1.40
N LEU A 28 0.43 5.72 -1.27
CA LEU A 28 1.21 4.95 -2.25
C LEU A 28 1.34 3.50 -1.78
N LEU A 29 0.95 2.57 -2.64
CA LEU A 29 1.06 1.13 -2.41
C LEU A 29 2.02 0.51 -3.44
N SER A 30 2.80 -0.47 -3.02
CA SER A 30 3.69 -1.20 -3.91
C SER A 30 3.66 -2.71 -3.65
N SER A 31 3.88 -3.49 -4.70
CA SER A 31 3.96 -4.95 -4.66
C SER A 31 4.75 -5.47 -5.85
N GLY A 32 5.05 -6.77 -5.86
CA GLY A 32 5.57 -7.47 -7.03
C GLY A 32 4.61 -8.51 -7.59
N THR A 33 4.81 -8.94 -8.84
CA THR A 33 4.02 -10.02 -9.47
C THR A 33 4.21 -11.38 -8.81
N ARG A 34 5.27 -11.56 -8.00
CA ARG A 34 5.56 -12.76 -7.21
C ARG A 34 5.43 -12.54 -5.71
N ASP A 35 4.81 -11.44 -5.28
CA ASP A 35 4.52 -11.20 -3.87
C ASP A 35 3.32 -12.05 -3.42
N LEU A 36 3.50 -12.82 -2.34
CA LEU A 36 2.43 -13.58 -1.68
C LEU A 36 1.24 -12.68 -1.30
N LEU A 37 1.50 -11.41 -1.02
CA LEU A 37 0.52 -10.42 -0.57
C LEU A 37 0.02 -9.51 -1.71
N LEU A 38 0.34 -9.79 -2.99
CA LEU A 38 -0.12 -8.98 -4.12
C LEU A 38 -1.64 -8.74 -4.09
N SER A 39 -2.42 -9.79 -3.87
CA SER A 39 -3.88 -9.65 -3.78
C SER A 39 -4.32 -8.80 -2.59
N CYS A 40 -3.59 -8.81 -1.48
CA CYS A 40 -3.87 -7.94 -0.33
C CYS A 40 -3.63 -6.47 -0.70
N THR A 41 -2.50 -6.17 -1.34
CA THR A 41 -2.16 -4.81 -1.78
C THR A 41 -3.18 -4.27 -2.78
N VAL A 42 -3.54 -5.06 -3.79
CA VAL A 42 -4.55 -4.67 -4.79
C VAL A 42 -5.93 -4.46 -4.16
N ARG A 43 -6.35 -5.31 -3.22
CA ARG A 43 -7.64 -5.15 -2.53
C ARG A 43 -7.67 -3.88 -1.66
N LEU A 44 -6.57 -3.58 -0.96
CA LEU A 44 -6.47 -2.36 -0.17
C LEU A 44 -6.50 -1.12 -1.06
N HIS A 45 -5.76 -1.12 -2.18
CA HIS A 45 -5.80 -0.06 -3.19
C HIS A 45 -7.23 0.21 -3.67
N ARG A 46 -7.97 -0.85 -4.03
CA ARG A 46 -9.36 -0.72 -4.48
C ARG A 46 -10.26 -0.15 -3.40
N ALA A 47 -10.14 -0.62 -2.16
CA ALA A 47 -10.94 -0.12 -1.04
C ALA A 47 -10.70 1.37 -0.78
N LEU A 48 -9.43 1.83 -0.87
CA LEU A 48 -9.07 3.24 -0.77
C LEU A 48 -9.69 4.06 -1.91
N ARG A 49 -9.58 3.58 -3.16
CA ARG A 49 -10.18 4.24 -4.33
C ARG A 49 -11.70 4.34 -4.26
N GLU A 50 -12.36 3.28 -3.79
CA GLU A 50 -13.82 3.23 -3.60
C GLU A 50 -14.29 4.23 -2.53
N ALA A 51 -13.45 4.50 -1.53
CA ALA A 51 -13.67 5.54 -0.51
C ALA A 51 -13.31 6.97 -0.98
N GLY A 52 -12.89 7.15 -2.24
CA GLY A 52 -12.49 8.44 -2.78
C GLY A 52 -11.11 8.93 -2.34
N VAL A 53 -10.30 8.06 -1.73
CA VAL A 53 -8.91 8.36 -1.37
C VAL A 53 -8.04 8.36 -2.63
N ASP A 54 -7.10 9.29 -2.70
CA ASP A 54 -6.06 9.25 -3.73
C ASP A 54 -5.08 8.13 -3.43
N ALA A 55 -4.96 7.17 -4.35
CA ALA A 55 -4.22 5.95 -4.11
C ALA A 55 -3.48 5.48 -5.36
N GLU A 56 -2.16 5.46 -5.25
CA GLU A 56 -1.24 5.00 -6.29
C GLU A 56 -0.84 3.55 -6.05
N LEU A 57 -0.67 2.78 -7.12
CA LEU A 57 -0.28 1.37 -7.06
C LEU A 57 0.83 1.08 -8.06
N HIS A 58 2.01 0.71 -7.54
CA HIS A 58 3.14 0.26 -8.35
C HIS A 58 3.31 -1.25 -8.23
N VAL A 59 3.23 -1.96 -9.36
CA VAL A 59 3.47 -3.41 -9.43
C VAL A 59 4.67 -3.67 -10.32
N PHE A 60 5.70 -4.28 -9.75
CA PHE A 60 6.94 -4.60 -10.45
C PHE A 60 6.99 -6.08 -10.81
N ASP A 61 7.48 -6.40 -12.00
CA ASP A 61 7.61 -7.78 -12.42
C ASP A 61 8.69 -8.51 -11.60
N ALA A 62 8.49 -9.82 -11.39
CA ALA A 62 9.36 -10.74 -10.65
C ALA A 62 9.64 -10.42 -9.17
N MET A 63 9.33 -9.22 -8.68
CA MET A 63 9.51 -8.87 -7.27
C MET A 63 8.67 -9.78 -6.36
N TRP A 64 9.30 -10.25 -5.28
CA TRP A 64 8.67 -11.01 -4.21
C TRP A 64 8.51 -10.13 -2.96
N HIS A 65 7.87 -10.70 -1.93
CA HIS A 65 7.61 -9.98 -0.69
C HIS A 65 8.90 -9.47 -0.04
N GLY A 66 8.99 -8.14 0.14
CA GLY A 66 10.15 -7.51 0.77
C GLY A 66 11.45 -7.56 -0.04
N ALA A 67 11.36 -7.66 -1.38
CA ALA A 67 12.52 -7.69 -2.29
C ALA A 67 13.27 -6.33 -2.36
N SER A 68 13.81 -5.86 -1.24
CA SER A 68 14.44 -4.54 -1.08
C SER A 68 15.82 -4.40 -1.74
N ASN A 69 16.37 -5.48 -2.29
CA ASN A 69 17.68 -5.54 -2.92
C ASN A 69 17.63 -5.69 -4.46
N MET A 70 16.44 -5.57 -5.06
CA MET A 70 16.27 -5.64 -6.51
C MET A 70 16.48 -4.27 -7.19
N PRO A 71 16.97 -4.21 -8.45
CA PRO A 71 17.16 -2.96 -9.19
C PRO A 71 15.93 -2.04 -9.24
N GLU A 72 14.73 -2.63 -9.36
CA GLU A 72 13.42 -1.97 -9.38
C GLU A 72 13.16 -1.13 -8.11
N MET A 73 13.89 -1.40 -7.02
CA MET A 73 13.81 -0.61 -5.80
C MET A 73 14.27 0.84 -6.00
N ALA A 74 15.17 1.09 -6.97
CA ALA A 74 15.54 2.45 -7.34
C ALA A 74 14.36 3.22 -7.95
N ASP A 75 13.52 2.52 -8.72
CA ASP A 75 12.34 3.12 -9.34
C ASP A 75 11.26 3.40 -8.32
N LEU A 76 10.89 2.41 -7.49
CA LEU A 76 9.92 2.62 -6.42
C LEU A 76 10.35 3.73 -5.43
N ARG A 77 11.66 3.86 -5.15
CA ARG A 77 12.16 4.99 -4.34
C ARG A 77 11.90 6.33 -5.02
N ARG A 78 12.10 6.43 -6.34
CA ARG A 78 11.83 7.65 -7.10
C ARG A 78 10.35 8.01 -7.05
N GLU A 79 9.47 7.05 -7.30
CA GLU A 79 8.02 7.26 -7.24
C GLU A 79 7.58 7.69 -5.83
N THR A 80 8.14 7.07 -4.79
CA THR A 80 7.88 7.48 -3.40
C THR A 80 8.31 8.93 -3.14
N LEU A 81 9.44 9.38 -3.69
CA LEU A 81 9.88 10.77 -3.53
C LEU A 81 8.96 11.76 -4.27
N VAL A 82 8.52 11.43 -5.49
CA VAL A 82 7.55 12.24 -6.24
C VAL A 82 6.24 12.34 -5.45
N PHE A 83 5.70 11.21 -5.03
CA PHE A 83 4.48 11.14 -4.22
C PHE A 83 4.56 12.01 -2.96
N LEU A 84 5.67 11.93 -2.22
CA LEU A 84 5.87 12.74 -1.03
C LEU A 84 5.98 14.24 -1.35
N GLN A 85 6.66 14.61 -2.45
CA GLN A 85 6.77 16.00 -2.87
C GLN A 85 5.40 16.60 -3.20
N GLU A 86 4.54 15.83 -3.87
CA GLU A 86 3.19 16.27 -4.25
C GLU A 86 2.25 16.43 -3.06
N HIS A 87 2.34 15.53 -2.07
CA HIS A 87 1.37 15.46 -0.98
C HIS A 87 1.82 16.05 0.35
N VAL A 88 3.13 16.22 0.57
CA VAL A 88 3.71 16.76 1.82
C VAL A 88 4.47 18.07 1.57
N GLY A 89 4.99 18.29 0.36
CA GLY A 89 5.84 19.42 0.02
C GLY A 89 7.34 19.16 0.29
N PRO A 90 8.24 20.12 -0.01
CA PRO A 90 9.67 19.94 0.17
C PRO A 90 10.02 19.74 1.65
N ALA A 91 10.99 18.86 1.93
CA ALA A 91 11.59 18.75 3.26
C ALA A 91 12.17 20.12 3.65
N GLN A 92 11.69 20.68 4.76
CA GLN A 92 12.21 21.92 5.34
C GLN A 92 13.60 21.71 5.93
#